data_AF-A0AAV0M5M8-F1
#
_entry.id   AF-A0AAV0M5M8-F1
#
_cell.length_a   1.000
_cell.length_b   1.000
_cell.length_c   1.000
_cell.angle_alpha   90.00
_cell.angle_beta   90.00
_cell.angle_gamma   90.00
#
_symmetry.space_group_name_H-M   'P 1'
#
loop_
_entity.id
_entity.type
_entity.pdbx_description
1 polymer ?
#
loop_
_entity_poly.entity_id
_entity_poly.type
_entity_poly.pdbx_seq_one_letter_code
_entity_poly.pdbx_strand_id
1 'polypeptide(L)'
;MAVKSNDGGGPAAPSPAFVDTVAEIMRLYRSLPPRPSIDEVEASVAVVKSIQNEEQAKLEEISKHQRPPDVPEELFALLQQVRRTVAVHQCREVNSNEKLSLLKVAAMIENSAKSGAEHNRSWQRWRGLTGGSCWF
;
A
#
# COMPACT_ATOMS: atom_id res chain seq x y z
N MET A 1 -0.21 51.17 -50.61
CA MET A 1 0.97 50.35 -50.23
C MET A 1 1.48 50.92 -48.91
N ALA A 2 1.62 50.22 -47.79
CA ALA A 2 1.55 48.80 -47.49
C ALA A 2 0.93 48.63 -46.08
N VAL A 3 0.07 47.62 -45.92
CA VAL A 3 -0.40 47.17 -44.61
C VAL A 3 0.78 46.53 -43.89
N LYS A 4 1.18 47.14 -42.77
CA LYS A 4 2.23 46.63 -41.90
C LYS A 4 1.57 45.61 -40.98
N SER A 5 1.58 44.34 -41.41
CA SER A 5 1.09 43.23 -40.60
C SER A 5 1.94 43.13 -39.34
N ASN A 6 1.31 43.44 -38.21
CA ASN A 6 1.82 43.20 -36.88
C ASN A 6 1.60 41.71 -36.60
N ASP A 7 2.62 40.88 -36.86
CA ASP A 7 2.57 39.45 -36.54
C ASP A 7 2.77 39.28 -35.03
N GLY A 8 1.65 39.16 -34.32
CA GLY A 8 1.62 38.82 -32.92
C GLY A 8 2.22 37.43 -32.73
N GLY A 9 3.45 37.38 -32.19
CA GLY A 9 4.11 36.15 -31.79
C GLY A 9 3.32 35.41 -30.71
N GLY A 10 2.38 34.57 -31.13
CA GLY A 10 1.84 33.51 -30.29
C GLY A 10 2.93 32.49 -29.96
N PRO A 11 2.83 31.77 -28.83
CA PRO A 11 3.85 30.80 -28.45
C PRO A 11 4.01 29.77 -29.56
N ALA A 12 5.25 29.62 -30.04
CA ALA A 12 5.61 28.63 -31.05
C ALA A 12 5.12 27.25 -30.61
N ALA A 13 4.49 26.51 -31.52
CA ALA A 13 4.01 25.16 -31.23
C ALA A 13 5.15 24.29 -30.69
N PRO A 14 4.91 23.48 -29.65
CA PRO A 14 5.94 22.64 -29.06
C PRO A 14 6.52 21.69 -30.11
N SER A 15 7.82 21.42 -30.01
CA SER A 15 8.48 20.50 -30.94
C SER A 15 7.87 19.10 -30.84
N PRO A 16 7.86 18.31 -31.94
CA PRO A 16 7.32 16.95 -31.93
C PRO A 16 7.97 16.07 -30.86
N ALA A 17 9.29 16.17 -30.68
CA ALA A 17 10.03 15.43 -29.66
C ALA A 17 9.59 15.76 -28.22
N PHE A 18 9.19 17.01 -27.95
CA PHE A 18 8.65 17.41 -26.65
C PHE A 18 7.29 16.75 -26.42
N VAL A 19 6.41 16.78 -27.41
CA VAL A 19 5.07 16.15 -27.33
C VAL A 19 5.19 14.64 -27.11
N ASP A 20 6.11 13.98 -27.83
CA ASP A 20 6.37 12.54 -27.68
C ASP A 20 6.87 12.20 -26.27
N THR A 21 7.77 13.03 -25.72
CA THR A 21 8.28 12.84 -24.36
C THR A 21 7.19 13.02 -23.32
N VAL A 22 6.32 14.04 -23.46
CA VAL A 22 5.18 14.26 -22.57
C VAL A 22 4.17 13.11 -22.68
N ALA A 23 3.90 12.62 -23.90
CA ALA A 23 3.02 11.48 -24.13
C ALA A 23 3.56 10.21 -23.45
N GLU A 24 4.87 9.98 -23.49
CA GLU A 24 5.51 8.86 -22.82
C GLU A 24 5.47 9.00 -21.29
N ILE A 25 5.72 10.20 -20.75
CA ILE A 25 5.54 10.48 -19.32
C ILE A 25 4.09 10.18 -18.90
N MET A 26 3.11 10.66 -19.66
CA MET A 26 1.70 10.42 -19.38
C MET A 26 1.32 8.94 -19.50
N ARG A 27 1.89 8.20 -20.45
CA ARG A 27 1.70 6.76 -20.60
C ARG A 27 2.23 6.01 -19.37
N LEU A 28 3.43 6.34 -18.91
CA LEU A 28 4.03 5.77 -17.71
C LEU A 28 3.18 6.08 -16.48
N TYR A 29 2.72 7.32 -16.34
CA TYR A 29 1.86 7.74 -15.21
C TYR A 29 0.53 6.99 -15.17
N ARG A 30 -0.10 6.75 -16.33
CA ARG A 30 -1.34 5.97 -16.46
C ARG A 30 -1.15 4.47 -16.23
N SER A 31 0.07 3.97 -16.40
CA SER A 31 0.39 2.54 -16.15
C SER A 31 0.60 2.21 -14.68
N LEU A 32 0.70 3.23 -13.82
CA LEU A 32 0.81 3.04 -12.38
C LEU A 32 -0.49 2.46 -11.82
N PRO A 33 -0.41 1.58 -10.81
CA PRO A 33 -1.61 1.09 -10.15
C PRO A 33 -2.38 2.27 -9.56
N PRO A 34 -3.72 2.26 -9.63
CA PRO A 34 -4.53 3.27 -8.98
C PRO A 34 -4.25 3.24 -7.48
N ARG A 35 -4.20 4.42 -6.87
CA ARG A 35 -4.07 4.54 -5.42
C ARG A 35 -5.33 3.95 -4.77
N PRO A 36 -5.21 3.01 -3.82
CA PRO A 36 -6.38 2.50 -3.10
C PRO A 36 -7.09 3.62 -2.34
N SER A 37 -8.41 3.50 -2.20
CA SER A 37 -9.21 4.47 -1.45
C SER A 37 -8.94 4.36 0.06
N ILE A 38 -9.29 5.39 0.82
CA ILE A 38 -9.17 5.35 2.28
C ILE A 38 -10.06 4.25 2.87
N ASP A 39 -11.28 4.09 2.35
CA ASP A 39 -12.25 3.09 2.78
C ASP A 39 -11.73 1.65 2.56
N GLU A 40 -11.07 1.40 1.42
CA GLU A 40 -10.45 0.11 1.12
C GLU A 40 -9.32 -0.23 2.10
N VAL A 41 -8.52 0.78 2.47
CA VAL A 41 -7.44 0.62 3.46
C VAL A 41 -8.04 0.35 4.84
N GLU A 42 -9.06 1.11 5.25
CA GLU A 42 -9.71 0.93 6.55
C GLU A 42 -10.41 -0.43 6.67
N ALA A 43 -11.11 -0.87 5.62
CA ALA A 43 -11.70 -2.21 5.57
C ALA A 43 -10.64 -3.31 5.67
N SER A 44 -9.53 -3.18 4.94
CA SER A 44 -8.39 -4.11 5.01
C SER A 44 -7.78 -4.18 6.41
N VAL A 45 -7.62 -3.02 7.06
CA VAL A 45 -7.11 -2.93 8.44
C VAL A 45 -8.10 -3.55 9.43
N ALA A 46 -9.41 -3.37 9.25
CA ALA A 46 -10.42 -3.96 10.10
C ALA A 46 -10.39 -5.50 10.04
N VAL A 47 -10.22 -6.09 8.85
CA VAL A 47 -10.07 -7.54 8.68
C VAL A 47 -8.83 -8.05 9.40
N VAL A 48 -7.66 -7.41 9.23
CA VAL A 48 -6.42 -7.78 9.94
C VAL A 48 -6.61 -7.74 11.44
N LYS A 49 -7.23 -6.68 11.96
CA LYS A 49 -7.50 -6.54 13.40
C LYS A 49 -8.45 -7.62 13.89
N SER A 50 -9.48 -7.97 13.13
CA SER A 50 -10.41 -9.04 13.48
C SER A 50 -9.70 -10.38 13.61
N ILE A 51 -8.84 -10.72 12.65
CA ILE A 51 -8.02 -11.93 12.65
C ILE A 51 -7.12 -11.99 13.90
N GLN A 52 -6.44 -10.87 14.22
CA GLN A 52 -5.58 -10.78 15.40
C GLN A 52 -6.37 -10.94 16.71
N ASN A 53 -7.54 -10.32 16.78
CA ASN A 53 -8.41 -10.43 17.95
C ASN A 53 -8.93 -11.86 18.15
N GLU A 54 -9.30 -12.55 17.08
CA GLU A 54 -9.75 -13.95 17.14
C GLU A 54 -8.62 -14.89 17.59
N GLU A 55 -7.41 -14.71 17.04
CA GLU A 55 -6.22 -15.47 17.46
C GLU A 55 -5.91 -15.22 18.93
N GLN A 56 -5.90 -13.96 19.37
CA GLN A 56 -5.66 -13.60 20.77
C GLN A 56 -6.73 -14.18 21.69
N ALA A 57 -8.01 -14.11 21.31
CA ALA A 57 -9.10 -14.65 22.12
C ALA A 57 -8.95 -16.18 22.35
N LYS A 58 -8.55 -16.93 21.32
CA LYS A 58 -8.26 -18.36 21.44
C LYS A 58 -7.07 -18.63 22.37
N LEU A 59 -6.02 -17.81 22.29
CA LEU A 59 -4.86 -17.93 23.18
C LEU A 59 -5.21 -17.63 24.64
N GLU A 60 -6.04 -16.62 24.89
CA GLU A 60 -6.55 -16.29 26.23
C GLU A 60 -7.47 -17.39 26.80
N GLU A 61 -8.23 -18.07 25.95
CA GLU A 61 -9.03 -19.22 26.40
C GLU A 61 -8.11 -20.39 26.83
N ILE A 62 -7.04 -20.64 26.08
CA ILE A 62 -6.05 -21.68 26.43
C ILE A 62 -5.29 -21.31 27.70
N SER A 63 -4.97 -20.04 27.93
CA SER A 63 -4.25 -19.59 29.14
C SER A 63 -5.09 -19.75 30.41
N LYS A 64 -6.41 -19.56 30.32
CA LYS A 64 -7.37 -19.70 31.43
C LYS A 64 -7.62 -21.13 31.89
N HIS A 65 -7.20 -22.13 31.11
CA HIS A 65 -7.39 -23.53 31.49
C HIS A 65 -6.61 -23.87 32.77
N GLN A 66 -7.33 -24.37 33.77
CA GLN A 66 -6.72 -24.80 35.03
C GLN A 66 -6.08 -26.18 34.89
N ARG A 67 -4.95 -26.37 35.57
CA ARG A 67 -4.27 -27.66 35.66
C ARG A 67 -5.13 -28.63 36.48
N PRO A 68 -5.49 -29.81 35.96
CA PRO A 68 -6.15 -30.84 36.75
C PRO A 68 -5.23 -31.32 37.90
N PRO A 69 -5.77 -31.68 39.08
CA PRO A 69 -4.97 -32.09 40.23
C PRO A 69 -4.11 -33.34 39.95
N ASP A 70 -4.58 -34.23 39.05
CA ASP A 70 -3.93 -35.50 38.72
C ASP A 70 -2.82 -35.39 37.66
N VAL A 71 -2.52 -34.19 37.17
CA VAL A 71 -1.56 -33.99 36.07
C VAL A 71 -0.30 -33.28 36.57
N PRO A 72 0.90 -33.85 36.37
CA PRO A 72 2.16 -33.18 36.65
C PRO A 72 2.29 -31.84 35.91
N GLU A 73 2.91 -30.85 36.54
CA GLU A 73 3.04 -29.49 36.01
C GLU A 73 3.72 -29.46 34.62
N GLU A 74 4.80 -30.23 34.45
CA GLU A 74 5.56 -30.30 33.20
C GLU A 74 4.71 -30.81 32.03
N LEU A 75 3.89 -31.84 32.28
CA LEU A 75 3.01 -32.40 31.26
C LEU A 75 1.89 -31.42 30.89
N PHE A 76 1.37 -30.69 31.87
CA PHE A 76 0.36 -29.67 31.62
C PHE A 76 0.92 -28.45 30.87
N ALA A 77 2.15 -28.03 31.18
CA ALA A 77 2.84 -26.95 30.47
C ALA A 77 3.06 -27.32 28.99
N LEU A 78 3.48 -28.55 28.70
CA LEU A 78 3.58 -29.07 27.34
C LEU A 78 2.22 -29.10 26.64
N LEU A 79 1.15 -29.55 27.31
CA LEU A 79 -0.20 -29.54 26.75
C LEU A 79 -0.66 -28.12 26.38
N GLN A 80 -0.47 -27.15 27.28
CA GLN A 80 -0.78 -25.75 26.98
C GLN A 80 0.04 -25.22 25.81
N GLN A 81 1.33 -25.55 25.74
CA GLN A 81 2.20 -25.15 24.65
C GLN A 81 1.70 -25.72 23.32
N VAL A 82 1.40 -27.02 23.25
CA VAL A 82 0.89 -27.66 22.04
C VAL A 82 -0.45 -27.06 21.62
N ARG A 83 -1.37 -26.82 22.56
CA ARG A 83 -2.66 -26.16 22.27
C ARG A 83 -2.47 -24.76 21.69
N ARG A 84 -1.58 -23.95 22.26
CA ARG A 84 -1.24 -22.62 21.73
C ARG A 84 -0.68 -22.70 20.31
N THR A 85 0.27 -23.61 20.08
CA THR A 85 0.86 -23.84 18.76
C THR A 85 -0.21 -24.20 17.73
N VAL A 86 -1.10 -25.15 18.04
CA VAL A 86 -2.20 -25.54 17.15
C VAL A 86 -3.14 -24.37 16.86
N ALA A 87 -3.52 -23.57 17.86
CA ALA A 87 -4.39 -22.41 17.68
C ALA A 87 -3.78 -21.36 16.73
N VAL A 88 -2.49 -21.05 16.90
CA VAL A 88 -1.75 -20.14 16.01
C VAL A 88 -1.70 -20.71 14.58
N HIS A 89 -1.42 -22.01 14.43
CA HIS A 89 -1.38 -22.62 13.10
C HIS A 89 -2.74 -22.61 12.40
N GLN A 90 -3.83 -22.90 13.12
CA GLN A 90 -5.18 -22.86 12.54
C GLN A 90 -5.56 -21.45 12.07
N CYS A 91 -5.35 -20.41 12.90
CA CYS A 91 -5.60 -19.03 12.50
C CYS A 91 -4.70 -18.59 11.34
N ARG A 92 -3.46 -19.10 11.28
CA ARG A 92 -2.55 -18.75 10.18
C ARG A 92 -2.97 -19.35 8.85
N GLU A 93 -3.40 -20.61 8.83
CA GLU A 93 -3.78 -21.37 7.64
C GLU A 93 -5.15 -20.96 7.10
N VAL A 94 -6.16 -20.82 7.98
CA VAL A 94 -7.53 -20.42 7.59
C VAL A 94 -7.54 -19.04 6.94
N ASN A 95 -6.65 -18.13 7.38
CA ASN A 95 -6.65 -16.74 6.93
C ASN A 95 -5.67 -16.50 5.79
N SER A 96 -5.19 -17.57 5.13
CA SER A 96 -4.20 -17.49 4.04
C SER A 96 -4.75 -16.82 2.78
N ASN A 97 -6.02 -17.06 2.42
CA ASN A 97 -6.68 -16.40 1.29
C ASN A 97 -6.86 -14.89 1.52
N GLU A 98 -7.28 -14.49 2.71
CA GLU A 98 -7.43 -13.08 3.09
C GLU A 98 -6.07 -12.39 3.14
N LYS A 99 -5.03 -13.05 3.66
CA LYS A 99 -3.64 -12.54 3.62
C LYS A 99 -3.16 -12.26 2.21
N LEU A 100 -3.51 -13.09 1.21
CA LEU A 100 -3.18 -12.82 -0.19
C LEU A 100 -3.85 -11.55 -0.71
N SER A 101 -5.12 -11.31 -0.36
CA SER A 101 -5.81 -10.07 -0.73
C SER A 101 -5.20 -8.84 -0.05
N LEU A 102 -4.81 -8.96 1.22
CA LEU A 102 -4.17 -7.88 1.98
C LEU A 102 -2.75 -7.57 1.49
N LEU A 103 -1.98 -8.59 1.10
CA LEU A 103 -0.67 -8.43 0.46
C LEU A 103 -0.78 -7.68 -0.87
N LYS A 104 -1.85 -7.92 -1.64
CA LYS A 104 -2.13 -7.17 -2.86
C LYS A 104 -2.38 -5.69 -2.56
N VAL A 105 -3.17 -5.39 -1.53
CA VAL A 105 -3.40 -4.00 -1.08
C VAL A 105 -2.11 -3.34 -0.60
N ALA A 106 -1.30 -4.05 0.19
CA ALA A 106 0.00 -3.56 0.66
C ALA A 106 0.96 -3.24 -0.50
N ALA A 107 1.02 -4.11 -1.53
CA ALA A 107 1.83 -3.85 -2.73
C ALA A 107 1.34 -2.62 -3.51
N MET A 108 0.03 -2.38 -3.57
CA MET A 108 -0.53 -1.17 -4.20
C MET A 108 -0.16 0.10 -3.42
N ILE A 109 -0.18 0.04 -2.09
CA ILE A 109 0.24 1.16 -1.22
C ILE A 109 1.73 1.46 -1.40
N GLU A 110 2.58 0.44 -1.38
CA GLU A 110 4.04 0.60 -1.49
C GLU A 110 4.43 1.16 -2.87
N ASN A 111 3.85 0.65 -3.95
CA ASN A 111 4.09 1.15 -5.29
C ASN A 111 3.61 2.61 -5.45
N SER A 112 2.47 2.95 -4.85
CA SER A 112 1.97 4.33 -4.82
C SER A 112 2.90 5.25 -4.02
N ALA A 113 3.46 4.78 -2.91
CA ALA A 113 4.38 5.55 -2.08
C ALA A 113 5.74 5.77 -2.76
N LYS A 114 6.31 4.74 -3.40
CA LYS A 114 7.57 4.84 -4.15
C LYS A 114 7.43 5.76 -5.36
N SER A 115 6.37 5.56 -6.16
CA SER A 115 6.10 6.40 -7.32
C SER A 115 5.86 7.86 -6.90
N GLY A 116 5.06 8.10 -5.85
CA GLY A 116 4.84 9.44 -5.31
C GLY A 116 6.12 10.11 -4.79
N ALA A 117 7.00 9.36 -4.11
CA ALA A 117 8.27 9.88 -3.58
C ALA A 117 9.32 10.16 -4.66
N GLU A 118 9.41 9.33 -5.69
CA GLU A 118 10.29 9.54 -6.85
C GLU A 118 9.80 10.70 -7.71
N HIS A 119 8.48 10.78 -7.95
CA HIS A 119 7.86 11.88 -8.66
C HIS A 119 8.09 13.19 -7.92
N ASN A 120 7.80 13.26 -6.61
CA ASN A 120 8.02 14.47 -5.81
C ASN A 120 9.49 14.91 -5.83
N ARG A 121 10.46 13.99 -5.74
CA ARG A 121 11.89 14.32 -5.84
C ARG A 121 12.29 14.84 -7.23
N SER A 122 11.78 14.21 -8.30
CA SER A 122 12.02 14.64 -9.67
C SER A 122 11.40 16.02 -9.93
N TRP A 123 10.18 16.27 -9.46
CA TRP A 123 9.51 17.57 -9.51
C TRP A 123 10.20 18.64 -8.69
N GLN A 124 10.71 18.33 -7.49
CA GLN A 124 11.48 19.28 -6.69
C GLN A 124 12.77 19.69 -7.41
N ARG A 125 13.46 18.73 -8.07
CA ARG A 125 14.62 19.00 -8.91
C ARG A 125 14.25 19.87 -10.11
N TRP A 126 13.14 19.59 -10.78
CA TRP A 126 12.65 20.39 -11.91
C TRP A 126 12.22 21.80 -11.49
N ARG A 127 11.54 21.94 -10.35
CA ARG A 127 11.15 23.23 -9.75
C ARG A 127 12.36 24.11 -9.46
N GLY A 128 13.47 23.52 -9.03
CA GLY A 128 14.74 24.23 -8.82
C GLY A 128 15.39 24.73 -10.11
N LEU A 129 15.08 24.09 -11.26
CA LEU A 129 15.59 24.49 -12.58
C LEU A 129 14.69 25.53 -13.28
N THR A 130 13.38 25.53 -13.02
CA THR A 130 12.41 26.36 -13.76
C THR A 130 11.86 27.57 -13.00
N GLY A 131 12.37 27.88 -11.82
CA GLY A 131 11.95 29.08 -11.09
C GLY A 131 10.45 29.05 -10.74
N GLY A 132 10.01 27.95 -10.11
CA GLY A 132 8.78 27.91 -9.32
C GLY A 132 7.52 28.51 -9.94
N SER A 133 6.99 27.94 -11.01
CA SER A 133 5.57 28.09 -11.39
C SER A 133 5.15 26.96 -12.33
N CYS A 134 4.48 25.94 -11.76
CA CYS A 134 3.39 25.16 -12.37
C CYS A 134 2.97 24.09 -11.36
N TRP A 135 1.71 24.15 -10.95
CA TRP A 135 1.03 23.16 -10.13
C TRP A 135 -0.22 22.66 -10.86
N PHE A 136 -0.51 21.38 -10.61
CA PHE A 136 -1.50 20.47 -11.20
C PHE A 136 -1.21 19.91 -12.59
#